data_AF-A0A968N7S6-F1
#
_entry.id   AF-A0A968N7S6-F1
#
_cell.length_a   1.000
_cell.length_b   1.000
_cell.length_c   1.000
_cell.angle_alpha   90.00
_cell.angle_beta   90.00
_cell.angle_gamma   90.00
#
_symmetry.space_group_name_H-M   'P 1'
#
loop_
_entity.id
_entity.type
_entity.pdbx_description
1 polymer ?
#
loop_
_entity_poly.entity_id
_entity_poly.type
_entity_poly.pdbx_seq_one_letter_code
_entity_poly.pdbx_strand_id
1 'polypeptide(L)'
;MAQRRKYSDQEKAGALAVLDANSGDVRKTARILGIPYTTLREWCITGPHNDVAELRKHKKIDLAQRLEQIARELTYALPYKIKAANLQQTATSMAIAIDKMQLLRGQPTSIADIAVAQIADRIERMTDDERSALARQLSADHSGVEAE
;
A
#
# COMPACT_ATOMS: atom_id res chain seq x y z
N MET A 1 -21.58 13.46 -27.09
CA MET A 1 -20.27 12.98 -26.63
C MET A 1 -20.10 13.36 -25.18
N ALA A 2 -19.82 12.41 -24.27
CA ALA A 2 -19.65 12.73 -22.86
C ALA A 2 -18.34 13.52 -22.67
N GLN A 3 -18.41 14.68 -22.03
CA GLN A 3 -17.26 15.54 -21.82
C GLN A 3 -16.29 14.88 -20.84
N ARG A 4 -15.01 14.75 -21.22
CA ARG A 4 -13.97 14.14 -20.39
C ARG A 4 -13.78 15.01 -19.13
N ARG A 5 -14.05 14.45 -17.96
CA ARG A 5 -13.84 15.13 -16.67
C ARG A 5 -12.37 15.55 -16.56
N LYS A 6 -12.13 16.82 -16.20
CA LYS A 6 -10.81 17.30 -15.83
C LYS A 6 -10.62 17.05 -14.33
N TYR A 7 -9.51 16.40 -13.98
CA TYR A 7 -9.11 16.14 -12.60
C TYR A 7 -8.04 17.13 -12.19
N SER A 8 -8.22 17.76 -11.04
CA SER A 8 -7.22 18.60 -10.39
C SER A 8 -6.04 17.78 -9.88
N ASP A 9 -4.90 18.44 -9.65
CA ASP A 9 -3.72 17.78 -9.09
C ASP A 9 -3.93 17.29 -7.65
N GLN A 10 -4.79 17.98 -6.89
CA GLN A 10 -5.26 17.52 -5.57
C GLN A 10 -6.05 16.21 -5.65
N GLU A 11 -6.96 16.09 -6.63
CA GLU A 11 -7.73 14.86 -6.86
C GLU A 11 -6.83 13.71 -7.31
N LYS A 12 -5.89 13.98 -8.22
CA LYS A 12 -4.90 12.97 -8.66
C LYS A 12 -4.03 12.50 -7.50
N ALA A 13 -3.47 13.43 -6.73
CA ALA A 13 -2.64 13.11 -5.56
C ALA A 13 -3.41 12.29 -4.52
N GLY A 14 -4.67 12.66 -4.25
CA GLY A 14 -5.55 11.91 -3.36
C GLY A 14 -5.85 10.51 -3.87
N ALA A 15 -6.15 10.37 -5.16
CA ALA A 15 -6.41 9.07 -5.78
C ALA A 15 -5.18 8.15 -5.73
N LEU A 16 -3.98 8.69 -5.98
CA LEU A 16 -2.73 7.94 -5.89
C LEU A 16 -2.39 7.55 -4.44
N ALA A 17 -2.71 8.39 -3.45
CA ALA A 17 -2.56 8.01 -2.03
C ALA A 17 -3.51 6.87 -1.62
N VAL A 18 -4.75 6.87 -2.13
CA VAL A 18 -5.68 5.74 -1.92
C VAL A 18 -5.20 4.48 -2.64
N LEU A 19 -4.60 4.63 -3.81
CA LEU A 19 -3.98 3.52 -4.54
C LEU A 19 -2.85 2.89 -3.71
N ASP A 20 -2.01 3.70 -3.07
CA ASP A 20 -0.98 3.22 -2.14
C ASP A 20 -1.59 2.45 -0.97
N ALA A 21 -2.67 2.96 -0.36
CA ALA A 21 -3.38 2.26 0.71
C ALA A 21 -3.98 0.92 0.26
N ASN A 22 -4.18 0.72 -1.05
CA ASN A 22 -4.69 -0.51 -1.65
C ASN A 22 -3.58 -1.35 -2.31
N SER A 23 -2.32 -1.14 -1.93
CA SER A 23 -1.17 -1.91 -2.41
C SER A 23 -1.03 -1.87 -3.95
N GLY A 24 -1.42 -0.76 -4.57
CA GLY A 24 -1.33 -0.62 -6.04
C GLY A 24 -2.47 -1.27 -6.83
N ASP A 25 -3.53 -1.79 -6.18
CA ASP A 25 -4.68 -2.35 -6.90
C ASP A 25 -5.51 -1.25 -7.59
N VAL A 26 -5.19 -1.03 -8.87
CA VAL A 26 -5.82 0.00 -9.71
C VAL A 26 -7.30 -0.29 -9.95
N ARG A 27 -7.69 -1.56 -10.14
CA ARG A 27 -9.10 -1.91 -10.41
C ARG A 27 -9.98 -1.63 -9.20
N LYS A 28 -9.54 -2.09 -8.04
CA LYS A 28 -10.24 -1.85 -6.77
C LYS A 28 -10.32 -0.36 -6.47
N THR A 29 -9.22 0.37 -6.64
CA THR A 29 -9.15 1.80 -6.34
C THR A 29 -10.04 2.62 -7.30
N ALA A 30 -9.99 2.32 -8.60
CA ALA A 30 -10.86 2.95 -9.60
C ALA A 30 -12.34 2.80 -9.25
N ARG A 31 -12.76 1.59 -8.88
CA ARG A 31 -14.14 1.30 -8.45
C ARG A 31 -14.54 2.07 -7.20
N ILE A 32 -13.67 2.13 -6.18
CA ILE A 32 -13.95 2.83 -4.92
C ILE A 32 -14.10 4.34 -5.16
N LEU A 33 -13.23 4.93 -5.99
CA LEU A 33 -13.18 6.38 -6.21
C LEU A 33 -14.13 6.86 -7.32
N GLY A 34 -14.75 5.95 -8.07
CA GLY A 34 -15.54 6.31 -9.25
C GLY A 34 -14.71 6.96 -10.36
N ILE A 35 -13.41 6.66 -10.43
CA ILE A 35 -12.49 7.14 -11.47
C ILE A 35 -12.39 6.04 -12.52
N PRO A 36 -12.47 6.35 -13.83
CA PRO A 36 -12.28 5.35 -14.87
C PRO A 36 -10.94 4.61 -14.72
N TYR A 37 -10.97 3.28 -14.82
CA TYR A 37 -9.79 2.43 -14.67
C TYR A 37 -8.63 2.86 -15.56
N THR A 38 -8.91 3.17 -16.82
CA THR A 38 -7.92 3.61 -17.80
C THR A 38 -7.24 4.91 -17.38
N THR A 39 -7.98 5.85 -16.79
CA THR A 39 -7.44 7.12 -16.28
C THR A 39 -6.53 6.92 -15.09
N LEU A 40 -6.94 6.13 -14.10
CA LEU A 40 -6.09 5.86 -12.94
C LEU A 40 -4.83 5.06 -13.32
N ARG A 41 -4.96 4.11 -14.26
CA ARG A 41 -3.83 3.35 -14.81
C ARG A 41 -2.85 4.26 -15.54
N GLU A 42 -3.34 5.20 -16.35
CA GLU A 42 -2.52 6.17 -17.06
C GLU A 42 -1.67 6.98 -16.08
N TRP A 43 -2.25 7.52 -15.00
CA TRP A 43 -1.51 8.26 -13.98
C TRP A 43 -0.43 7.44 -13.25
N CYS A 44 -0.65 6.13 -13.10
CA CYS A 44 0.33 5.23 -12.52
C CYS A 44 1.53 4.99 -13.45
N ILE A 45 1.29 4.90 -14.76
CA ILE A 45 2.31 4.61 -15.77
C ILE A 45 3.11 5.86 -16.11
N THR A 46 2.44 6.98 -16.39
CA THR A 46 3.11 8.22 -16.78
C THR A 46 3.90 8.84 -15.64
N GLY A 47 3.60 8.44 -14.40
CA GLY A 47 4.12 9.06 -13.20
C GLY A 47 3.51 10.45 -12.95
N PRO A 48 3.41 10.88 -11.69
CA PRO A 48 3.03 12.24 -11.36
C PRO A 48 4.16 13.23 -11.67
N HIS A 49 3.85 14.41 -12.19
CA HIS A 49 4.77 15.55 -12.15
C HIS A 49 5.10 15.93 -10.69
N ASN A 50 6.23 16.63 -10.47
CA ASN A 50 6.76 16.92 -9.13
C ASN A 50 5.71 17.47 -8.15
N ASP A 51 4.86 18.39 -8.58
CA ASP A 51 3.81 18.97 -7.73
C ASP A 51 2.79 17.92 -7.24
N VAL A 52 2.37 16.99 -8.11
CA VAL A 52 1.46 15.89 -7.75
C VAL A 52 2.17 14.88 -6.85
N ALA A 53 3.48 14.67 -7.04
CA ALA A 53 4.27 13.77 -6.22
C ALA A 53 4.40 14.26 -4.77
N GLU A 54 4.70 15.55 -4.57
CA GLU A 54 4.73 16.14 -3.22
C GLU A 54 3.34 16.17 -2.58
N LEU A 55 2.31 16.56 -3.34
CA LEU A 55 0.94 16.50 -2.86
C LEU A 55 0.52 15.08 -2.46
N ARG A 56 0.94 14.05 -3.20
CA ARG A 56 0.68 12.65 -2.85
C ARG A 56 1.30 12.29 -1.49
N LYS A 57 2.54 12.71 -1.21
CA LYS A 57 3.17 12.48 0.09
C LYS A 57 2.34 13.08 1.23
N HIS A 58 1.89 14.32 1.07
CA HIS A 58 1.00 14.96 2.05
C HIS A 58 -0.32 14.21 2.20
N LYS A 59 -0.96 13.82 1.09
CA LYS A 59 -2.21 13.04 1.13
C LYS A 59 -2.05 11.67 1.79
N LYS A 60 -0.90 11.01 1.65
CA LYS A 60 -0.59 9.76 2.37
C LYS A 60 -0.55 9.98 3.88
N ILE A 61 0.07 11.08 4.33
CA ILE A 61 0.14 11.44 5.75
C ILE A 61 -1.27 11.70 6.30
N ASP A 62 -2.05 12.54 5.62
CA ASP A 62 -3.43 12.87 6.02
C ASP A 62 -4.30 11.60 6.10
N LEU A 63 -4.18 10.72 5.10
CA LEU A 63 -4.95 9.47 5.06
C LEU A 63 -4.53 8.51 6.17
N ALA A 64 -3.22 8.40 6.45
CA ALA A 64 -2.72 7.59 7.56
C ALA A 64 -3.24 8.09 8.92
N GLN A 65 -3.27 9.41 9.13
CA GLN A 65 -3.83 9.99 10.36
C GLN A 65 -5.33 9.69 10.52
N ARG A 66 -6.10 9.75 9.43
CA ARG A 66 -7.53 9.38 9.46
C ARG A 66 -7.74 7.91 9.78
N LEU A 67 -6.92 7.03 9.20
CA LEU A 67 -6.98 5.60 9.50
C LEU A 67 -6.59 5.30 10.96
N GLU A 68 -5.61 6.02 11.50
CA GLU A 68 -5.27 5.95 12.91
C GLU A 68 -6.44 6.36 13.81
N GLN A 69 -7.11 7.46 13.48
CA GLN A 69 -8.29 7.92 14.22
C GLN A 69 -9.40 6.87 14.20
N ILE A 70 -9.70 6.28 13.04
CA ILE A 70 -10.68 5.20 12.91
C ILE A 70 -10.27 3.98 13.74
N ALA A 71 -8.99 3.58 13.70
CA ALA A 71 -8.50 2.46 14.50
C ALA A 71 -8.67 2.72 16.00
N ARG A 72 -8.38 3.94 16.47
CA ARG A 72 -8.61 4.35 17.88
C ARG A 72 -10.09 4.26 18.27
N GLU A 73 -10.98 4.77 17.43
CA GLU A 73 -12.43 4.70 17.67
C GLU A 73 -12.92 3.25 17.75
N LEU A 74 -12.43 2.37 16.87
CA LEU A 74 -12.74 0.95 16.91
C LEU A 74 -12.20 0.28 18.19
N THR A 75 -11.00 0.63 18.63
CA THR A 75 -10.42 0.16 19.90
C THR A 75 -11.30 0.52 21.08
N TYR A 76 -11.81 1.76 21.15
CA TYR A 76 -12.72 2.16 22.23
C TYR A 76 -14.08 1.47 22.15
N ALA A 77 -14.54 1.12 20.95
CA ALA A 77 -15.79 0.38 20.77
C ALA A 77 -15.68 -1.12 21.14
N LEU A 78 -14.49 -1.72 21.08
CA LEU A 78 -14.28 -3.16 21.27
C LEU A 78 -14.79 -3.70 22.61
N PRO A 79 -14.48 -3.10 23.79
CA PRO A 79 -14.92 -3.61 25.08
C PRO A 79 -16.45 -3.79 25.17
N TYR A 80 -17.21 -2.86 24.59
CA TYR A 80 -18.68 -2.90 24.59
C TYR A 80 -19.25 -3.99 23.69
N LYS A 81 -18.45 -4.52 22.75
CA LYS A 81 -18.86 -5.55 21.79
C LYS A 81 -18.38 -6.95 22.15
N ILE A 82 -17.62 -7.15 23.23
CA ILE A 82 -17.02 -8.45 23.59
C ILE A 82 -18.06 -9.59 23.67
N LYS A 83 -19.31 -9.27 24.06
CA LYS A 83 -20.39 -10.27 24.18
C LYS A 83 -21.28 -10.38 22.93
N ALA A 84 -20.94 -9.72 21.83
CA ALA A 84 -21.79 -9.59 20.65
C ALA A 84 -21.14 -10.21 19.39
N ALA A 85 -21.99 -10.70 18.48
CA ALA A 85 -21.56 -11.29 17.21
C ALA A 85 -20.77 -10.31 16.29
N ASN A 86 -20.90 -9.00 16.51
CA ASN A 86 -20.24 -7.96 15.71
C ASN A 86 -18.82 -7.60 16.21
N LEU A 87 -18.31 -8.27 17.25
CA LEU A 87 -16.94 -8.12 17.73
C LEU A 87 -15.93 -8.42 16.62
N GLN A 88 -16.12 -9.54 15.92
CA GLN A 88 -15.23 -9.98 14.86
C GLN A 88 -15.12 -8.92 13.76
N GLN A 89 -16.25 -8.38 13.28
CA GLN A 89 -16.25 -7.34 12.25
C GLN A 89 -15.52 -6.07 12.72
N THR A 90 -15.67 -5.70 13.99
CA THR A 90 -15.01 -4.53 14.58
C THR A 90 -13.50 -4.76 14.66
N ALA A 91 -13.06 -5.92 15.13
CA ALA A 91 -11.66 -6.30 15.21
C ALA A 91 -11.01 -6.42 13.81
N THR A 92 -11.69 -7.03 12.85
CA THR A 92 -11.21 -7.12 11.46
C THR A 92 -11.09 -5.73 10.82
N SER A 93 -12.08 -4.86 11.01
CA SER A 93 -12.03 -3.49 10.48
C SER A 93 -10.88 -2.69 11.10
N MET A 94 -10.62 -2.89 12.39
CA MET A 94 -9.52 -2.26 13.12
C MET A 94 -8.16 -2.73 12.57
N ALA A 95 -7.98 -4.04 12.39
CA ALA A 95 -6.76 -4.60 11.81
C ALA A 95 -6.49 -4.05 10.40
N ILE A 96 -7.51 -4.01 9.53
CA ILE A 96 -7.40 -3.44 8.19
C ILE A 96 -6.99 -1.96 8.22
N ALA A 97 -7.56 -1.17 9.15
CA ALA A 97 -7.21 0.24 9.28
C ALA A 97 -5.74 0.42 9.69
N ILE A 98 -5.25 -0.40 10.65
CA ILE A 98 -3.86 -0.39 11.10
C ILE A 98 -2.91 -0.78 9.96
N ASP A 99 -3.19 -1.86 9.23
CA ASP A 99 -2.35 -2.33 8.12
C ASP A 99 -2.21 -1.25 7.03
N LYS A 100 -3.33 -0.63 6.63
CA LYS A 100 -3.31 0.44 5.62
C LYS A 100 -2.56 1.68 6.10
N MET A 101 -2.70 2.02 7.39
CA MET A 101 -1.94 3.12 8.00
C MET A 101 -0.43 2.85 7.95
N GLN A 102 0.00 1.63 8.32
CA GLN A 102 1.41 1.23 8.26
C GLN A 102 1.96 1.30 6.83
N LEU A 103 1.21 0.75 5.86
CA LEU A 103 1.58 0.78 4.45
C LEU A 103 1.77 2.20 3.92
N LEU A 104 0.88 3.13 4.28
CA LEU A 104 1.00 4.54 3.89
C LEU A 104 2.21 5.24 4.52
N ARG A 105 2.63 4.81 5.71
CA ARG A 105 3.84 5.29 6.41
C ARG A 105 5.13 4.62 5.95
N GLY A 106 5.04 3.61 5.06
CA GLY A 106 6.20 2.80 4.68
C GLY A 106 6.71 1.91 5.82
N GLN A 107 5.88 1.69 6.84
CA GLN A 107 6.17 0.75 7.91
C GLN A 107 5.83 -0.66 7.44
N PRO A 108 6.61 -1.68 7.83
CA PRO A 108 6.26 -3.04 7.51
C PRO A 108 4.95 -3.42 8.20
N THR A 109 4.18 -4.27 7.52
CA THR A 109 3.02 -4.95 8.12
C THR A 109 3.49 -6.27 8.68
N SER A 110 2.74 -6.86 9.63
CA SER A 110 3.16 -8.13 10.26
C SER A 110 3.45 -9.25 9.25
N ILE A 111 2.75 -9.28 8.11
CA ILE A 111 3.03 -10.25 7.03
C ILE A 111 4.39 -9.99 6.39
N ALA A 112 4.72 -8.74 6.10
CA ALA A 112 6.00 -8.36 5.51
C ALA A 112 7.16 -8.59 6.49
N ASP A 113 6.99 -8.26 7.77
CA ASP A 113 8.00 -8.50 8.81
C ASP A 113 8.34 -9.98 8.95
N ILE A 114 7.32 -10.85 8.97
CA ILE A 114 7.52 -12.29 9.06
C ILE A 114 8.25 -12.82 7.81
N ALA A 115 7.89 -12.36 6.62
CA ALA A 115 8.57 -12.76 5.38
C ALA A 115 10.04 -12.34 5.38
N VAL A 116 10.34 -11.10 5.82
CA VAL A 116 11.72 -10.60 5.93
C VAL A 116 12.51 -11.42 6.96
N ALA A 117 11.93 -11.70 8.13
CA ALA A 117 12.57 -12.50 9.16
C ALA A 117 12.85 -13.93 8.68
N GLN A 118 11.93 -14.55 7.95
CA GLN A 118 12.11 -15.89 7.36
C GLN A 118 13.20 -15.90 6.28
N ILE A 119 13.29 -14.86 5.46
CA ILE A 119 14.35 -14.73 4.46
C ILE A 119 15.70 -14.54 5.14
N ALA A 120 15.78 -13.70 6.17
CA ALA A 120 17.00 -13.47 6.94
C ALA A 120 17.49 -14.77 7.60
N ASP A 121 16.61 -15.48 8.29
CA ASP A 121 16.91 -16.78 8.92
C ASP A 121 17.35 -17.84 7.88
N ARG A 122 16.72 -17.83 6.68
CA ARG A 122 17.14 -18.71 5.58
C ARG A 122 18.55 -18.36 5.08
N ILE A 123 18.86 -17.07 4.90
CA ILE A 123 20.20 -16.62 4.47
C ILE A 123 21.24 -16.98 5.53
N GLU A 124 20.93 -16.80 6.81
CA GLU A 124 21.82 -17.15 7.91
C GLU A 124 22.17 -18.64 7.92
N ARG A 125 21.23 -19.51 7.56
CA ARG A 125 21.44 -20.97 7.48
C ARG A 125 22.10 -21.44 6.18
N MET A 126 22.20 -20.58 5.15
CA MET A 126 22.90 -20.91 3.91
C MET A 126 24.40 -20.92 4.12
N THR A 127 25.06 -21.87 3.48
CA THR A 127 26.52 -21.92 3.36
C THR A 127 27.05 -20.77 2.49
N ASP A 128 28.33 -20.44 2.62
CA ASP A 128 28.95 -19.35 1.85
C ASP A 128 28.90 -19.59 0.34
N ASP A 129 28.95 -20.86 -0.09
CA ASP A 129 28.81 -21.26 -1.49
C ASP A 129 27.39 -20.98 -2.01
N GLU A 130 26.36 -21.30 -1.23
CA GLU A 130 24.96 -21.04 -1.57
C GLU A 130 24.65 -19.54 -1.59
N ARG A 131 25.21 -18.76 -0.66
CA ARG A 131 25.09 -17.29 -0.66
C ARG A 131 25.74 -16.68 -1.88
N SER A 132 26.92 -17.18 -2.26
CA SER A 132 27.66 -16.74 -3.45
C SER A 132 26.95 -17.12 -4.76
N ALA A 133 26.23 -18.25 -4.78
CA ALA A 133 25.39 -18.64 -5.92
C ALA A 133 24.14 -17.74 -6.03
N LEU A 134 23.45 -17.47 -4.91
CA LEU A 134 22.28 -16.59 -4.88
C LEU A 134 22.63 -15.16 -5.30
N ALA A 135 23.75 -14.62 -4.83
CA ALA A 135 24.21 -13.28 -5.22
C ALA A 135 24.50 -13.18 -6.73
N ARG A 136 25.07 -14.24 -7.33
CA ARG A 136 25.32 -14.32 -8.78
C ARG A 136 24.00 -14.37 -9.57
N GLN A 137 23.03 -15.13 -9.09
CA GLN A 137 21.71 -15.24 -9.73
C GLN A 137 20.95 -13.90 -9.69
N LEU A 138 20.93 -13.22 -8.55
CA LEU A 138 20.31 -11.89 -8.42
C LEU A 138 21.01 -10.82 -9.29
N SER A 139 22.34 -10.91 -9.44
CA SER A 139 23.10 -10.00 -10.31
C SER A 139 22.84 -10.24 -11.80
N ALA A 140 22.64 -11.51 -12.20
CA ALA A 140 22.30 -11.87 -13.58
C ALA A 140 20.87 -11.42 -13.94
N ASP A 141 19.93 -11.51 -13.02
CA ASP A 141 18.54 -11.06 -13.25
C ASP A 141 18.43 -9.53 -13.34
N HIS A 142 19.32 -8.78 -12.68
CA HIS A 142 19.33 -7.30 -12.76
C HIS A 142 19.96 -6.76 -14.05
N SER A 143 20.83 -7.54 -14.70
CA SER A 143 21.53 -7.14 -15.94
C SER A 143 20.71 -7.43 -17.22
N GLY A 144 19.61 -8.18 -17.11
CA GLY A 144 18.68 -8.43 -18.22
C GLY A 144 17.60 -7.35 -18.42
N VAL A 145 17.48 -6.37 -17.52
CA VAL A 145 16.40 -5.36 -17.55
C VAL A 145 16.80 -4.06 -18.26
N GLU A 146 18.09 -3.82 -18.54
CA GLU A 146 18.57 -2.60 -19.21
C GLU A 146 18.73 -2.74 -20.75
N ALA A 147 18.22 -3.82 -21.36
CA ALA A 147 18.42 -4.13 -22.78
C ALA A 147 17.17 -4.06 -23.69
N GLU A 148 16.04 -3.50 -23.22
CA GLU A 148 14.85 -3.19 -24.04
C GLU A 148 14.42 -1.73 -23.88
#